data_AF-A0A1D2M477-F1
#
_entry.id   AF-A0A1D2M477-F1
#
_cell.length_a   1.000
_cell.length_b   1.000
_cell.length_c   1.000
_cell.angle_alpha   90.00
_cell.angle_beta   90.00
_cell.angle_gamma   90.00
#
_symmetry.space_group_name_H-M   'P 1'
#
loop_
_entity.id
_entity.type
_entity.pdbx_description
1 polymer ?
#
loop_
_entity_poly.entity_id
_entity_poly.type
_entity_poly.pdbx_seq_one_letter_code
_entity_poly.pdbx_strand_id
1 'polypeptide(L)'
;MFGPSGASLLSAFYFHLRQLELGVNKLASVLNPLQGCLIEAISTFLLVFVIFASTDGGRKDLKGSAALAIGLCVPAVALFAGPLTGCSLNPARTLAPSIAAGHFENHWVYWIGPLLGGVVAGLLYHHVFRVKNQRIVAREPDVEFCDK
;
A
#
# COMPACT_ATOMS: atom_id res chain seq x y z
N MET A 1 -30.85 25.69 22.79
CA MET A 1 -32.07 25.45 22.00
C MET A 1 -31.70 25.58 20.52
N PHE A 2 -31.11 24.54 19.93
CA PHE A 2 -30.80 24.53 18.49
C PHE A 2 -32.07 24.13 17.74
N GLY A 3 -32.60 25.02 16.89
CA GLY A 3 -33.85 24.78 16.16
C GLY A 3 -33.72 23.68 15.08
N PRO A 4 -34.86 23.19 14.56
CA PRO A 4 -34.92 22.13 13.54
C PRO A 4 -34.08 22.43 12.28
N SER A 5 -33.83 23.70 11.97
CA SER A 5 -33.00 24.15 10.85
C SER A 5 -31.52 23.72 10.98
N GLY A 6 -31.00 23.66 12.21
CA GLY A 6 -29.63 23.23 12.47
C GLY A 6 -29.43 21.73 12.23
N ALA A 7 -30.39 20.92 12.66
CA ALA A 7 -30.39 19.48 12.44
C ALA A 7 -30.53 19.14 10.94
N SER A 8 -31.34 19.89 10.19
CA SER A 8 -31.47 19.72 8.74
C SER A 8 -30.19 20.08 7.97
N LEU A 9 -29.47 21.14 8.37
CA LEU A 9 -28.17 21.47 7.76
C LEU A 9 -27.11 20.43 8.09
N LEU A 10 -27.08 19.93 9.33
CA LEU A 10 -26.19 18.85 9.73
C LEU A 10 -26.51 17.55 9.01
N SER A 11 -27.79 17.23 8.84
CA SER A 11 -28.26 16.09 8.05
C SER A 11 -27.95 16.25 6.58
N ALA A 12 -28.12 17.45 6.00
CA ALA A 12 -27.81 17.71 4.60
C ALA A 12 -26.30 17.67 4.34
N PHE A 13 -25.49 18.22 5.25
CA PHE A 13 -24.04 18.14 5.20
C PHE A 13 -23.56 16.70 5.39
N TYR A 14 -24.11 15.96 6.35
CA TYR A 14 -23.82 14.54 6.56
C TYR A 14 -24.25 13.68 5.36
N PHE A 15 -25.42 13.95 4.77
CA PHE A 15 -25.88 13.29 3.56
C PHE A 15 -24.98 13.63 2.36
N HIS A 16 -24.50 14.86 2.26
CA HIS A 16 -23.54 15.30 1.24
C HIS A 16 -22.16 14.63 1.45
N LEU A 17 -21.70 14.46 2.69
CA LEU A 17 -20.50 13.68 3.00
C LEU A 17 -20.66 12.20 2.63
N ARG A 18 -21.86 11.63 2.78
CA ARG A 18 -22.18 10.28 2.33
C ARG A 18 -22.20 10.14 0.80
N GLN A 19 -22.60 11.19 0.08
CA GLN A 19 -22.60 11.22 -1.39
C GLN A 19 -21.19 11.26 -1.98
N LEU A 20 -20.17 11.67 -1.21
CA LEU A 20 -18.77 11.70 -1.64
C LEU A 20 -18.08 10.32 -1.63
N GLU A 21 -18.83 9.23 -1.47
CA GLU A 21 -18.38 7.83 -1.41
C GLU A 21 -17.27 7.54 -0.39
N LEU A 22 -16.89 8.49 0.50
CA LEU A 22 -15.90 8.38 1.57
C LEU A 22 -14.54 7.76 1.18
N GLY A 23 -14.23 7.68 -0.13
CA GLY A 23 -13.07 6.94 -0.63
C GLY A 23 -13.19 5.42 -0.47
N VAL A 24 -14.41 4.87 -0.45
CA VAL A 24 -14.69 3.43 -0.54
C VAL A 24 -14.13 2.91 -1.86
N ASN A 25 -13.43 1.77 -1.79
CA ASN A 25 -12.92 1.14 -2.98
C ASN A 25 -14.05 0.36 -3.65
N LYS A 26 -14.28 0.66 -4.92
CA LYS A 26 -15.28 0.00 -5.75
C LYS A 26 -14.62 -0.55 -6.99
N LEU A 27 -15.06 -1.73 -7.39
CA LEU A 27 -14.65 -2.32 -8.65
C LEU A 27 -15.37 -1.59 -9.79
N ALA A 28 -14.63 -1.20 -10.83
CA ALA A 28 -15.25 -0.65 -12.03
C ALA A 28 -16.23 -1.67 -12.64
N SER A 29 -17.39 -1.21 -13.09
CA SER A 29 -18.47 -2.07 -13.61
C SER A 29 -18.09 -2.90 -14.83
N VAL A 30 -17.01 -2.52 -15.52
CA VAL A 30 -16.48 -3.20 -16.71
C VAL A 30 -15.56 -4.38 -16.33
N LEU A 31 -15.12 -4.49 -15.07
CA LEU A 31 -14.12 -5.47 -14.65
C LEU A 31 -14.74 -6.67 -13.92
N ASN A 32 -14.18 -7.84 -14.20
CA ASN A 32 -14.45 -9.03 -13.39
C ASN A 32 -13.74 -8.92 -12.03
N PRO A 33 -14.31 -9.47 -10.93
CA PRO A 33 -13.67 -9.47 -9.61
C PRO A 33 -12.25 -10.06 -9.61
N LEU A 34 -12.01 -11.08 -10.44
CA LEU A 34 -10.68 -11.68 -10.60
C LEU A 34 -9.68 -10.71 -11.26
N GLN A 35 -10.11 -9.93 -12.25
CA GLN A 35 -9.27 -8.90 -12.87
C GLN A 35 -8.96 -7.79 -11.87
N GLY A 36 -9.94 -7.38 -11.06
CA GLY A 36 -9.72 -6.47 -9.94
C GLY A 36 -8.70 -6.99 -8.94
N CYS A 37 -8.75 -8.29 -8.63
CA CYS A 37 -7.79 -8.94 -7.74
C CYS A 37 -6.37 -8.90 -8.29
N LEU A 38 -6.21 -9.13 -9.60
CA LEU A 38 -4.91 -9.05 -10.27
C LEU A 38 -4.36 -7.62 -10.29
N ILE A 39 -5.22 -6.64 -10.56
CA ILE A 39 -4.82 -5.22 -10.54
C ILE A 39 -4.33 -4.83 -9.15
N GLU A 40 -5.10 -5.13 -8.10
CA GLU A 40 -4.70 -4.87 -6.71
C GLU A 40 -3.42 -5.62 -6.33
N ALA A 41 -3.27 -6.88 -6.75
CA ALA A 41 -2.04 -7.64 -6.51
C ALA A 41 -0.81 -7.01 -7.17
N ILE A 42 -0.91 -6.57 -8.43
CA ILE A 42 0.19 -5.91 -9.15
C ILE A 42 0.52 -4.56 -8.50
N SER A 43 -0.49 -3.76 -8.16
CA SER A 43 -0.30 -2.46 -7.52
C SER A 43 0.34 -2.58 -6.13
N THR A 44 -0.10 -3.53 -5.30
CA THR A 44 0.55 -3.80 -4.00
C THR A 44 1.95 -4.39 -4.18
N PHE A 45 2.15 -5.25 -5.18
CA PHE A 45 3.47 -5.79 -5.50
C PHE A 45 4.45 -4.64 -5.79
N LEU A 46 4.09 -3.68 -6.64
CA LEU A 46 4.94 -2.55 -6.98
C LEU A 46 5.26 -1.70 -5.75
N LEU A 47 4.27 -1.40 -4.92
CA LEU A 47 4.46 -0.65 -3.68
C LEU A 47 5.45 -1.35 -2.75
N VAL A 48 5.22 -2.63 -2.44
CA VAL A 48 6.05 -3.41 -1.52
C VAL A 48 7.46 -3.61 -2.10
N PHE A 49 7.58 -3.85 -3.40
CA PHE A 49 8.87 -3.96 -4.07
C PHE A 49 9.69 -2.67 -3.98
N VAL A 50 9.07 -1.51 -4.21
CA VAL A 50 9.73 -0.20 -4.06
C VAL A 50 10.15 0.06 -2.62
N ILE A 51 9.32 -0.32 -1.65
CA ILE A 51 9.66 -0.21 -0.22
C ILE A 51 10.92 -1.02 0.07
N PHE A 52 10.96 -2.30 -0.29
CA PHE A 52 12.14 -3.14 -0.05
C PHE A 52 13.37 -2.62 -0.81
N ALA A 53 13.20 -2.24 -2.08
CA ALA A 53 14.29 -1.70 -2.90
C ALA A 53 14.89 -0.41 -2.35
N SER A 54 14.07 0.44 -1.73
CA SER A 54 14.50 1.75 -1.21
C SER A 54 15.01 1.68 0.22
N THR A 55 14.65 0.65 0.99
CA THR A 55 15.04 0.49 2.40
C THR A 55 16.17 -0.53 2.61
N ASP A 56 16.65 -1.16 1.54
CA ASP A 56 17.75 -2.12 1.61
C ASP A 56 19.11 -1.43 1.84
N GLY A 57 19.60 -1.47 3.07
CA GLY A 57 20.91 -0.93 3.46
C GLY A 57 22.12 -1.64 2.81
N GLY A 58 21.92 -2.79 2.16
CA GLY A 58 22.94 -3.46 1.35
C GLY A 58 23.16 -2.83 -0.02
N ARG A 59 22.20 -2.03 -0.49
CA ARG A 59 22.26 -1.37 -1.80
C ARG A 59 22.97 -0.03 -1.71
N LYS A 60 24.05 0.10 -2.50
CA LYS A 60 24.86 1.34 -2.60
C LYS A 60 24.58 2.13 -3.88
N ASP A 61 23.79 1.55 -4.78
CA ASP A 61 23.35 2.12 -6.05
C ASP A 61 22.24 3.17 -5.85
N LEU A 62 21.31 2.92 -4.93
CA LEU A 62 20.30 3.92 -4.52
C LEU A 62 20.85 4.80 -3.39
N LYS A 63 21.41 5.95 -3.76
CA LYS A 63 21.77 7.03 -2.81
C LYS A 63 20.66 8.09 -2.63
N GLY A 64 19.44 7.78 -3.09
CA GLY A 64 18.29 8.69 -3.04
C GLY A 64 17.51 8.61 -1.73
N SER A 65 16.53 9.50 -1.56
CA SER A 65 15.61 9.47 -0.41
C SER A 65 14.57 8.37 -0.59
N ALA A 66 14.58 7.38 0.31
CA ALA A 66 13.59 6.30 0.32
C ALA A 66 12.15 6.83 0.44
N ALA A 67 11.95 7.88 1.23
CA ALA A 67 10.64 8.53 1.40
C ALA A 67 10.12 9.11 0.07
N LEU A 68 11.00 9.68 -0.75
CA LEU A 68 10.62 10.25 -2.05
C LEU A 68 10.28 9.16 -3.07
N ALA A 69 11.04 8.06 -3.10
CA ALA A 69 10.75 6.93 -3.99
C ALA A 69 9.39 6.29 -3.67
N ILE A 70 9.11 6.02 -2.38
CA ILE A 70 7.83 5.48 -1.94
C ILE A 70 6.71 6.50 -2.19
N GLY A 71 6.96 7.78 -1.89
CA GLY A 71 6.02 8.88 -2.06
C GLY A 71 5.63 9.17 -3.52
N LEU A 72 6.50 8.86 -4.49
CA LEU A 72 6.16 8.93 -5.93
C LEU A 72 5.49 7.64 -6.43
N CYS A 73 5.81 6.49 -5.84
CA CYS A 73 5.21 5.22 -6.20
C CYS A 73 3.71 5.18 -5.89
N VAL A 74 3.29 5.60 -4.69
CA VAL A 74 1.88 5.60 -4.26
C VAL A 74 0.95 6.36 -5.21
N PRO A 75 1.20 7.64 -5.59
CA PRO A 75 0.36 8.35 -6.53
C PRO A 75 0.43 7.74 -7.94
N ALA A 76 1.57 7.20 -8.37
CA ALA A 76 1.66 6.53 -9.67
C ALA A 76 0.76 5.29 -9.74
N VAL A 77 0.78 4.43 -8.71
CA VAL A 77 -0.13 3.27 -8.66
C VAL A 77 -1.58 3.70 -8.44
N ALA A 78 -1.83 4.80 -7.74
CA ALA A 78 -3.19 5.35 -7.56
C ALA A 78 -3.77 5.91 -8.86
N LEU A 79 -2.98 6.57 -9.71
CA LEU A 79 -3.42 7.01 -11.02
C LEU A 79 -3.77 5.84 -11.95
N PHE A 80 -3.06 4.72 -11.82
CA PHE A 80 -3.32 3.52 -12.58
C PHE A 80 -4.52 2.72 -12.05
N ALA A 81 -4.50 2.34 -10.77
CA ALA A 81 -5.50 1.45 -10.17
C ALA A 81 -6.75 2.18 -9.66
N GLY A 82 -6.68 3.50 -9.46
CA GLY A 82 -7.78 4.32 -8.95
C GLY A 82 -9.06 4.19 -9.78
N PRO A 83 -9.03 4.45 -11.09
CA PRO A 83 -10.22 4.33 -11.95
C PRO A 83 -10.76 2.90 -12.09
N LEU A 84 -9.94 1.89 -11.78
CA LEU A 84 -10.26 0.49 -11.99
C LEU A 84 -10.82 -0.19 -10.74
N THR A 85 -10.20 0.07 -9.59
CA THR A 85 -10.45 -0.68 -8.34
C THR A 85 -10.57 0.22 -7.11
N GLY A 86 -10.29 1.53 -7.23
CA GLY A 86 -10.20 2.45 -6.10
C GLY A 86 -8.83 2.50 -5.43
N CYS A 87 -7.87 1.68 -5.88
CA CYS A 87 -6.50 1.60 -5.37
C CYS A 87 -6.48 1.33 -3.85
N SER A 88 -6.84 0.10 -3.48
CA SER A 88 -6.79 -0.38 -2.10
C SER A 88 -5.38 -0.41 -1.55
N LEU A 89 -4.49 -1.19 -2.18
CA LEU A 89 -3.13 -1.49 -1.70
C LEU A 89 -3.02 -2.14 -0.31
N ASN A 90 -4.06 -2.01 0.52
CA ASN A 90 -4.10 -2.34 1.93
C ASN A 90 -5.57 -2.63 2.33
N PRO A 91 -5.86 -3.85 2.81
CA PRO A 91 -7.20 -4.23 3.25
C PRO A 91 -7.77 -3.28 4.33
N ALA A 92 -6.94 -2.80 5.27
CA ALA A 92 -7.37 -1.90 6.33
C ALA A 92 -7.83 -0.53 5.80
N ARG A 93 -7.16 -0.01 4.76
CA ARG A 93 -7.54 1.23 4.06
C ARG A 93 -8.87 1.09 3.30
N THR A 94 -9.25 -0.13 2.94
CA THR A 94 -10.56 -0.41 2.32
C THR A 94 -11.65 -0.59 3.36
N LEU A 95 -11.32 -1.26 4.47
CA LEU A 95 -12.27 -1.60 5.51
C LEU A 95 -12.86 -0.36 6.21
N ALA A 96 -12.02 0.62 6.56
CA ALA A 96 -12.46 1.81 7.28
C ALA A 96 -13.59 2.59 6.59
N PRO A 97 -13.48 3.00 5.31
CA PRO A 97 -14.56 3.67 4.61
C PRO A 97 -15.73 2.71 4.30
N SER A 98 -15.47 1.41 4.10
CA SER A 98 -16.53 0.41 3.85
C SER A 98 -17.48 0.27 5.05
N ILE A 99 -16.94 0.27 6.28
CA ILE A 99 -17.74 0.26 7.51
C ILE A 99 -18.54 1.56 7.66
N ALA A 100 -17.90 2.71 7.42
CA ALA A 100 -18.56 4.02 7.55
C ALA A 100 -19.70 4.21 6.53
N ALA A 101 -19.52 3.69 5.31
CA ALA A 101 -20.48 3.80 4.23
C ALA A 101 -21.50 2.63 4.18
N GLY A 102 -21.20 1.50 4.83
CA GLY A 102 -22.03 0.28 4.79
C GLY A 102 -21.94 -0.50 3.46
N HIS A 103 -20.84 -0.36 2.73
CA HIS A 103 -20.65 -0.99 1.41
C HIS A 103 -19.56 -2.05 1.45
N PHE A 104 -19.91 -3.31 1.17
CA PHE A 104 -19.01 -4.48 1.23
C PHE A 104 -19.00 -5.31 -0.05
N GLU A 105 -19.42 -4.74 -1.17
CA GLU A 105 -19.47 -5.45 -2.44
C GLU A 105 -18.07 -5.83 -2.94
N ASN A 106 -17.89 -7.09 -3.35
CA ASN A 106 -16.61 -7.64 -3.82
C ASN A 106 -15.42 -7.43 -2.86
N HIS A 107 -15.70 -7.24 -1.56
CA HIS A 107 -14.69 -6.81 -0.60
C HIS A 107 -13.52 -7.80 -0.45
N TRP A 108 -13.77 -9.10 -0.68
CA TRP A 108 -12.77 -10.17 -0.64
C TRP A 108 -11.58 -9.92 -1.59
N VAL A 109 -11.82 -9.24 -2.72
CA VAL A 109 -10.79 -8.90 -3.71
C VAL A 109 -9.68 -8.04 -3.07
N TYR A 110 -10.07 -7.12 -2.20
CA TYR A 110 -9.17 -6.20 -1.50
C TYR A 110 -8.44 -6.84 -0.32
N TRP A 111 -8.77 -8.09 0.03
CA TRP A 111 -8.00 -8.88 0.97
C TRP A 111 -6.99 -9.76 0.23
N ILE A 112 -7.49 -10.55 -0.72
CA ILE A 112 -6.67 -11.53 -1.43
C ILE A 112 -5.64 -10.85 -2.34
N GLY A 113 -6.05 -9.84 -3.11
CA GLY A 113 -5.17 -9.14 -4.04
C GLY A 113 -3.92 -8.56 -3.35
N PRO A 114 -4.08 -7.64 -2.38
CA PRO A 114 -2.95 -7.03 -1.69
C PRO A 114 -2.07 -8.03 -0.94
N LEU A 115 -2.66 -9.04 -0.29
CA LEU A 115 -1.88 -10.05 0.43
C LEU A 115 -1.01 -10.87 -0.52
N LEU A 116 -1.57 -11.34 -1.64
CA LEU A 116 -0.80 -12.08 -2.63
C LEU A 116 0.31 -11.22 -3.25
N GLY A 117 -0.01 -9.99 -3.65
CA GLY A 117 0.97 -9.06 -4.22
C GLY A 117 2.13 -8.77 -3.28
N GLY A 118 1.85 -8.51 -2.01
CA GLY A 118 2.86 -8.24 -0.98
C GLY A 118 3.75 -9.44 -0.68
N VAL A 119 3.18 -10.65 -0.55
CA VAL A 119 3.95 -11.88 -0.32
C VAL A 119 4.89 -12.16 -1.49
N VAL A 120 4.38 -12.07 -2.72
CA VAL A 120 5.19 -12.29 -3.93
C VAL A 120 6.32 -11.26 -4.03
N ALA A 121 6.04 -9.97 -3.77
CA ALA A 121 7.06 -8.92 -3.77
C ALA A 121 8.15 -9.18 -2.73
N GLY A 122 7.77 -9.52 -1.49
CA GLY A 122 8.72 -9.80 -0.42
C GLY A 122 9.59 -11.02 -0.71
N LEU A 123 8.99 -12.11 -1.20
CA LEU A 123 9.74 -13.32 -1.57
C LEU A 123 10.69 -13.05 -2.73
N LEU A 124 10.22 -12.38 -3.79
CA LEU A 124 11.04 -12.07 -4.96
C LEU A 124 12.21 -11.18 -4.58
N TYR A 125 11.97 -10.12 -3.80
CA TYR A 125 13.03 -9.24 -3.35
C TYR A 125 14.06 -9.98 -2.49
N HIS A 126 13.59 -10.77 -1.51
CA HIS A 126 14.45 -11.48 -0.59
C HIS A 126 15.37 -12.51 -1.27
N HIS A 127 14.85 -13.25 -2.25
CA HIS A 127 15.58 -14.36 -2.87
C HIS A 127 16.42 -13.95 -4.06
N VAL A 128 15.96 -12.96 -4.85
CA VAL A 128 16.60 -12.59 -6.11
C VAL A 128 17.43 -11.30 -5.98
N PHE A 129 16.92 -10.30 -5.27
CA PHE A 129 17.47 -8.94 -5.31
C PHE A 129 18.27 -8.54 -4.07
N ARG A 130 18.02 -9.18 -2.92
CA ARG A 130 18.69 -8.82 -1.67
C ARG A 130 20.18 -9.14 -1.74
N VAL A 131 21.00 -8.10 -1.67
CA VAL A 131 22.46 -8.23 -1.65
C VAL A 131 22.86 -8.88 -0.33
N LYS A 132 23.33 -10.14 -0.38
CA LYS A 132 23.91 -10.81 0.80
C LYS A 132 25.23 -10.15 1.13
N ASN A 133 25.22 -9.24 2.11
CA ASN A 133 26.45 -8.61 2.62
C ASN A 133 27.21 -9.61 3.51
N GLN A 134 27.95 -10.53 2.89
CA GLN A 134 28.81 -11.51 3.61
C GLN A 134 30.01 -10.86 4.32
N ARG A 135 30.13 -9.52 4.31
CA ARG A 135 31.36 -8.82 4.72
C ARG A 135 31.44 -8.46 6.20
N ILE A 136 30.39 -8.64 7.00
CA ILE A 136 30.43 -8.31 8.45
C ILE A 136 30.73 -9.54 9.31
N VAL A 137 30.40 -10.75 8.88
CA VAL A 137 30.71 -11.99 9.63
C VAL A 137 32.18 -12.43 9.46
N ALA A 138 32.90 -11.87 8.48
CA ALA A 138 34.31 -12.20 8.22
C ALA A 138 35.32 -11.21 8.84
N ARG A 139 34.88 -10.24 9.66
CA ARG A 139 35.77 -9.25 10.28
C ARG A 139 35.52 -9.09 11.78
N GLU A 140 35.61 -10.19 12.49
CA GLU A 140 36.08 -10.20 13.88
C GLU A 140 36.87 -11.51 14.03
N PRO A 141 38.20 -11.42 13.85
CA PRO A 141 39.03 -11.62 15.03
C PRO A 141 40.14 -10.57 15.12
N ASP A 142 40.57 -10.31 16.35
CA ASP A 142 41.82 -9.63 16.72
C ASP A 142 41.78 -8.08 16.67
N VAL A 143 41.03 -7.48 17.59
CA VAL A 143 41.56 -6.27 18.25
C VAL A 143 42.78 -6.74 19.05
N GLU A 144 43.92 -6.85 18.37
CA GLU A 144 45.23 -7.08 18.96
C GLU A 144 45.61 -5.81 19.72
N PHE A 145 45.12 -5.76 20.95
CA PHE A 145 45.47 -4.78 21.96
C PHE A 145 46.79 -5.23 22.61
N CYS A 146 47.86 -5.30 21.83
CA CYS A 146 49.23 -5.44 22.34
C CYS A 146 50.23 -4.85 21.34
N ASP A 147 51.21 -4.13 21.87
CA ASP A 147 52.44 -3.61 21.23
C ASP A 147 52.31 -2.41 20.27
N LYS A 148 52.26 -1.21 20.85
CA LYS A 148 53.36 -0.21 20.79
C LYS A 148 53.15 0.95 21.75
#